data_AF-A0A368EQZ0-F1
#
_entry.id   AF-A0A368EQZ0-F1
#
_cell.length_a   1.000
_cell.length_b   1.000
_cell.length_c   1.000
_cell.angle_alpha   90.00
_cell.angle_beta   90.00
_cell.angle_gamma   90.00
#
_symmetry.space_group_name_H-M   'P 1'
#
loop_
_entity.id
_entity.type
_entity.pdbx_description
1 polymer ?
#
loop_
_entity_poly.entity_id
_entity_poly.type
_entity_poly.pdbx_seq_one_letter_code
_entity_poly.pdbx_strand_id
1 'polypeptide(L)'
;METLITIDVLPDARYRMGIISKGDKEDIEDSDFRLPQSKEWNTKRFKEIDEETGDIIHFSSSESLLKGTNLLIKNNHKGGLRYPISVKLKKGFFSDTYILHQLFEGRGVDKKYPTLAQALMEPGDESKQIVAFTEVMLHCLKESLYTFSSSSTIEDLLKERIVNHFHGVFYKAGKDENLKDIVLREKNESANIVSLPENFMRSNFQPFKSMLPRGNIDSLLIGMLPCIEEANSTIKLNDDSFKLISTLPGRVFMSNSDSVYSDTLLWSFDLKDFTNDSYAVEAASIIYYPQKIQKAILVGTILILFVLFLIAKRKAIL
;
A
#
# COMPACT_ATOMS: atom_id res chain seq x y z
N MET A 1 9.97 5.21 10.86
CA MET A 1 10.79 4.09 10.31
C MET A 1 11.38 4.42 8.93
N GLU A 2 12.45 3.73 8.47
CA GLU A 2 12.90 3.75 7.05
C GLU A 2 12.77 2.36 6.40
N THR A 3 12.18 2.30 5.20
CA THR A 3 12.03 1.04 4.44
C THR A 3 12.70 1.11 3.08
N LEU A 4 13.56 0.12 2.79
CA LEU A 4 14.19 -0.11 1.50
C LEU A 4 13.57 -1.33 0.80
N ILE A 5 13.12 -1.14 -0.44
CA ILE A 5 12.59 -2.19 -1.31
C ILE A 5 13.52 -2.35 -2.51
N THR A 6 14.05 -3.55 -2.72
CA THR A 6 14.94 -3.87 -3.85
C THR A 6 14.27 -4.86 -4.78
N ILE A 7 14.27 -4.60 -6.09
CA ILE A 7 13.65 -5.43 -7.11
C ILE A 7 14.64 -5.68 -8.25
N ASP A 8 15.20 -6.88 -8.30
CA ASP A 8 16.11 -7.29 -9.37
C ASP A 8 15.37 -8.18 -10.37
N VAL A 9 15.07 -7.63 -11.54
CA VAL A 9 14.38 -8.36 -12.60
C VAL A 9 15.40 -9.22 -13.37
N LEU A 10 15.11 -10.52 -13.48
CA LEU A 10 15.93 -11.49 -14.18
C LEU A 10 15.56 -11.59 -15.67
N PRO A 11 16.45 -12.09 -16.54
CA PRO A 11 16.19 -12.22 -17.98
C PRO A 11 14.99 -13.12 -18.37
N ASP A 12 14.49 -13.94 -17.46
CA ASP A 12 13.30 -14.78 -17.67
C ASP A 12 12.01 -14.17 -17.08
N ALA A 13 12.07 -12.89 -16.68
CA ALA A 13 10.99 -12.12 -16.07
C ALA A 13 10.57 -12.57 -14.66
N ARG A 14 11.32 -13.49 -14.04
CA ARG A 14 11.29 -13.62 -12.58
C ARG A 14 11.99 -12.40 -11.96
N TYR A 15 11.73 -12.13 -10.70
CA TYR A 15 12.38 -11.04 -10.00
C TYR A 15 12.67 -11.42 -8.55
N ARG A 16 13.85 -11.03 -8.07
CA ARG A 16 14.18 -11.10 -6.64
C ARG A 16 13.65 -9.83 -6.00
N MET A 17 12.82 -9.99 -4.98
CA MET A 17 12.32 -8.87 -4.19
C MET A 17 12.87 -8.98 -2.78
N GLY A 18 13.56 -7.94 -2.33
CA GLY A 18 14.01 -7.75 -0.95
C GLY A 18 13.31 -6.55 -0.33
N ILE A 19 12.92 -6.68 0.93
CA ILE A 19 12.34 -5.59 1.72
C ILE A 19 13.11 -5.55 3.03
N ILE A 20 13.62 -4.39 3.40
CA ILE A 20 14.34 -4.17 4.65
C ILE A 20 13.76 -2.91 5.30
N SER A 21 13.21 -3.07 6.49
CA SER A 21 12.74 -1.97 7.33
C SER A 21 13.67 -1.86 8.53
N LYS A 22 14.06 -0.63 8.87
CA LYS A 22 14.87 -0.31 10.05
C LYS A 22 14.23 0.82 10.85
N GLY A 23 14.42 0.78 12.16
CA GLY A 23 13.86 1.76 13.08
C GLY A 23 14.22 1.42 14.52
N ASP A 24 13.53 2.08 15.45
CA ASP A 24 13.59 1.68 16.84
C ASP A 24 12.81 0.36 17.07
N LYS A 25 12.69 -0.05 18.34
CA LYS A 25 11.97 -1.28 18.67
C LYS A 25 10.48 -1.17 18.33
N GLU A 26 9.87 -0.02 18.60
CA GLU A 26 8.44 0.20 18.45
C GLU A 26 8.07 0.23 16.96
N ASP A 27 8.85 0.93 16.13
CA ASP A 27 8.74 0.98 14.67
C ASP A 27 8.67 -0.43 14.04
N ILE A 28 9.51 -1.37 14.52
CA ILE A 28 9.61 -2.70 13.92
C ILE A 28 8.56 -3.69 14.47
N GLU A 29 8.08 -3.46 15.69
CA GLU A 29 7.13 -4.35 16.34
C GLU A 29 5.67 -4.00 16.01
N ASP A 30 5.36 -2.73 15.73
CA ASP A 30 4.00 -2.24 15.63
C ASP A 30 3.29 -2.56 14.29
N SER A 31 4.05 -3.04 13.29
CA SER A 31 3.56 -3.69 12.08
C SER A 31 2.64 -2.82 11.21
N ASP A 32 2.91 -1.53 11.13
CA ASP A 32 2.24 -0.55 10.26
C ASP A 32 2.55 -0.78 8.77
N PHE A 33 3.81 -1.07 8.44
CA PHE A 33 4.28 -1.59 7.17
C PHE A 33 4.65 -3.07 7.30
N ARG A 34 3.71 -3.94 6.93
CA ARG A 34 3.89 -5.38 7.07
C ARG A 34 4.70 -5.96 5.91
N LEU A 35 5.76 -6.67 6.24
CA LEU A 35 6.49 -7.47 5.28
C LEU A 35 5.64 -8.69 4.87
N PRO A 36 5.77 -9.18 3.62
CA PRO A 36 5.03 -10.36 3.16
C PRO A 36 5.38 -11.60 3.99
N GLN A 37 4.35 -12.39 4.31
CA GLN A 37 4.51 -13.62 5.08
C GLN A 37 3.87 -14.78 4.31
N SER A 38 4.71 -15.62 3.72
CA SER A 38 4.29 -16.86 3.07
C SER A 38 5.44 -17.87 3.08
N LYS A 39 5.18 -19.13 2.71
CA LYS A 39 6.23 -20.15 2.57
C LYS A 39 7.30 -19.78 1.54
N GLU A 40 7.00 -18.85 0.63
CA GLU A 40 7.91 -18.39 -0.42
C GLU A 40 8.84 -17.26 0.07
N TRP A 41 8.58 -16.68 1.24
CA TRP A 41 9.35 -15.56 1.80
C TRP A 41 10.25 -16.00 2.94
N ASN A 42 11.49 -15.53 2.91
CA ASN A 42 12.44 -15.71 3.99
C ASN A 42 12.50 -14.44 4.84
N THR A 43 11.74 -14.43 5.95
CA THR A 43 11.65 -13.28 6.85
C THR A 43 12.55 -13.46 8.06
N LYS A 44 13.34 -12.43 8.39
CA LYS A 44 14.27 -12.40 9.52
C LYS A 44 14.14 -11.08 10.27
N ARG A 45 14.36 -11.12 11.57
CA ARG A 45 14.52 -9.95 12.43
C ARG A 45 15.88 -10.02 13.11
N PHE A 46 16.58 -8.91 13.14
CA PHE A 46 17.91 -8.80 13.76
C PHE A 46 18.12 -7.39 14.29
N LYS A 47 19.24 -7.18 15.00
CA LYS A 47 19.60 -5.90 15.59
C LYS A 47 21.06 -5.60 15.28
N GLU A 48 21.36 -4.35 15.06
CA GLU A 48 22.73 -3.87 14.90
C GLU A 48 22.97 -2.70 15.85
N ILE A 49 24.23 -2.46 16.20
CA ILE A 49 24.63 -1.30 17.00
C ILE A 49 25.13 -0.26 16.02
N ASP A 50 24.55 0.92 16.05
CA ASP A 50 25.05 2.06 15.28
C ASP A 50 26.47 2.40 15.76
N GLU A 51 27.45 2.38 14.85
CA GLU A 51 28.85 2.63 15.20
C GLU A 51 29.13 4.09 15.60
N GLU A 52 28.29 5.04 15.15
CA GLU A 52 28.44 6.46 15.43
C GLU A 52 27.71 6.89 16.70
N THR A 53 26.48 6.41 16.92
CA THR A 53 25.67 6.81 18.09
C THR A 53 25.74 5.81 19.25
N GLY A 54 26.07 4.55 18.97
CA GLY A 54 26.02 3.45 19.94
C GLY A 54 24.61 2.92 20.21
N ASP A 55 23.60 3.41 19.50
CA ASP A 55 22.21 3.00 19.68
C ASP A 55 21.92 1.64 19.03
N ILE A 56 20.93 0.92 19.58
CA ILE A 56 20.50 -0.36 19.02
C ILE A 56 19.44 -0.09 17.95
N ILE A 57 19.78 -0.39 16.70
CA ILE A 57 18.84 -0.32 15.56
C ILE A 57 18.21 -1.68 15.35
N HIS A 58 16.89 -1.71 15.22
CA HIS A 58 16.12 -2.91 14.95
C HIS A 58 15.86 -3.04 13.45
N PHE A 59 15.97 -4.27 12.92
CA PHE A 59 15.74 -4.57 11.51
C PHE A 59 14.71 -5.69 11.33
N SER A 60 13.88 -5.53 10.30
CA SER A 60 13.03 -6.59 9.75
C SER A 60 13.30 -6.71 8.26
N SER A 61 13.64 -7.90 7.80
CA SER A 61 13.97 -8.17 6.41
C SER A 61 13.14 -9.33 5.87
N SER A 62 12.71 -9.24 4.62
CA SER A 62 12.03 -10.32 3.92
C SER A 62 12.49 -10.37 2.46
N GLU A 63 12.81 -11.56 1.97
CA GLU A 63 13.26 -11.77 0.59
C GLU A 63 12.52 -12.94 -0.07
N SER A 64 12.22 -12.81 -1.36
CA SER A 64 11.67 -13.89 -2.16
C SER A 64 12.05 -13.78 -3.65
N LEU A 65 11.96 -14.91 -4.36
CA LEU A 65 12.05 -14.98 -5.82
C LEU A 65 10.66 -15.19 -6.40
N LEU A 66 10.17 -14.20 -7.13
CA LEU A 66 8.78 -14.11 -7.58
C LEU A 66 8.68 -14.08 -9.11
N LYS A 67 7.45 -14.15 -9.63
CA LYS A 67 7.17 -14.08 -11.07
C LYS A 67 5.80 -13.48 -11.33
N GLY A 68 5.69 -12.67 -12.39
CA GLY A 68 4.41 -12.14 -12.85
C GLY A 68 3.83 -11.12 -11.86
N THR A 69 2.54 -11.23 -11.58
CA THR A 69 1.84 -10.36 -10.63
C THR A 69 1.76 -11.01 -9.25
N ASN A 70 2.13 -10.27 -8.21
CA ASN A 70 2.04 -10.71 -6.82
C ASN A 70 1.36 -9.63 -5.98
N LEU A 71 0.41 -10.03 -5.15
CA LEU A 71 -0.30 -9.12 -4.23
C LEU A 71 0.48 -8.85 -2.95
N LEU A 72 1.51 -9.66 -2.68
CA LEU A 72 2.43 -9.65 -1.53
C LEU A 72 1.75 -9.95 -0.19
N ILE A 73 0.67 -9.24 0.11
CA ILE A 73 -0.17 -9.44 1.30
C ILE A 73 -1.52 -10.02 0.85
N LYS A 74 -1.93 -11.14 1.46
CA LYS A 74 -3.25 -11.75 1.22
C LYS A 74 -4.33 -10.89 1.88
N ASN A 75 -5.49 -10.75 1.21
CA ASN A 75 -6.69 -9.99 1.62
C ASN A 75 -7.28 -10.28 3.02
N ASN A 76 -6.67 -11.15 3.82
CA ASN A 76 -7.18 -11.53 5.14
C ASN A 76 -6.86 -10.50 6.23
N HIS A 77 -6.05 -9.48 5.95
CA HIS A 77 -5.71 -8.44 6.92
C HIS A 77 -6.29 -7.10 6.47
N LYS A 78 -7.37 -6.69 7.13
CA LYS A 78 -8.07 -5.44 6.85
C LYS A 78 -7.34 -4.31 7.58
N GLY A 79 -6.55 -3.51 6.86
CA GLY A 79 -5.93 -2.30 7.42
C GLY A 79 -4.48 -2.05 7.01
N GLY A 80 -3.72 -3.09 6.65
CA GLY A 80 -2.32 -2.95 6.20
C GLY A 80 -2.18 -2.30 4.82
N LEU A 81 -1.04 -1.67 4.55
CA LEU A 81 -0.76 -1.05 3.24
C LEU A 81 -0.67 -2.15 2.18
N ARG A 82 -1.41 -1.97 1.08
CA ARG A 82 -1.37 -2.90 -0.05
C ARG A 82 -0.41 -2.35 -1.09
N TYR A 83 0.55 -3.16 -1.50
CA TYR A 83 1.58 -2.71 -2.44
C TYR A 83 1.87 -3.73 -3.56
N PRO A 84 0.87 -4.17 -4.36
CA PRO A 84 1.05 -5.21 -5.35
C PRO A 84 2.09 -4.84 -6.42
N ILE A 85 2.76 -5.86 -6.94
CA ILE A 85 3.81 -5.74 -7.96
C ILE A 85 3.50 -6.63 -9.16
N SER A 86 3.89 -6.18 -10.34
CA SER A 86 3.78 -6.94 -11.59
C SER A 86 5.00 -6.73 -12.47
N VAL A 87 5.64 -7.83 -12.85
CA VAL A 87 6.68 -7.84 -13.88
C VAL A 87 6.19 -8.61 -15.10
N LYS A 88 6.22 -7.96 -16.27
CA LYS A 88 5.78 -8.54 -17.56
C LYS A 88 6.93 -8.55 -18.56
N LEU A 89 7.05 -9.65 -19.31
CA LEU A 89 7.96 -9.78 -20.44
C LEU A 89 7.16 -9.92 -21.74
N LYS A 90 7.35 -8.97 -22.65
CA LYS A 90 6.84 -9.02 -24.02
C LYS A 90 7.96 -9.49 -24.94
N LYS A 91 7.84 -10.73 -25.42
CA LYS A 91 8.79 -11.29 -26.38
C LYS A 91 8.54 -10.78 -27.78
N GLY A 92 9.59 -10.38 -28.47
CA GLY A 92 9.53 -9.95 -29.85
C GLY A 92 10.54 -10.69 -30.72
N PHE A 93 10.39 -10.54 -32.03
CA PHE A 93 11.30 -11.19 -32.97
C PHE A 93 12.72 -10.58 -32.89
N PHE A 94 12.81 -9.25 -32.76
CA PHE A 94 14.07 -8.50 -32.72
C PHE A 94 14.47 -8.00 -31.34
N SER A 95 13.56 -8.03 -30.38
CA SER A 95 13.77 -7.48 -29.05
C SER A 95 12.81 -8.07 -28.05
N ASP A 96 13.23 -8.11 -26.80
CA ASP A 96 12.40 -8.46 -25.66
C ASP A 96 12.25 -7.23 -24.76
N THR A 97 11.02 -6.97 -24.30
CA THR A 97 10.68 -5.81 -23.47
C THR A 97 10.22 -6.24 -22.08
N TYR A 98 10.83 -5.68 -21.04
CA TYR A 98 10.47 -5.89 -19.65
C TYR A 98 9.70 -4.68 -19.15
N ILE A 99 8.62 -4.92 -18.40
CA ILE A 99 7.76 -3.88 -17.83
C ILE A 99 7.59 -4.21 -16.36
N LEU A 100 8.08 -3.31 -15.51
CA LEU A 100 7.86 -3.29 -14.07
C LEU A 100 6.76 -2.30 -13.75
N HIS A 101 5.81 -2.75 -12.94
CA HIS A 101 4.75 -1.93 -12.38
C HIS A 101 4.52 -2.35 -10.94
N GLN A 102 4.81 -1.49 -9.98
CA GLN A 102 4.43 -1.65 -8.58
C GLN A 102 3.50 -0.52 -8.18
N LEU A 103 2.48 -0.83 -7.38
CA LEU A 103 1.49 0.13 -6.95
C LEU A 103 1.44 0.13 -5.43
N PHE A 104 1.55 1.29 -4.80
CA PHE A 104 1.23 1.49 -3.38
C PHE A 104 -0.19 2.06 -3.33
N GLU A 105 -1.14 1.27 -2.84
CA GLU A 105 -2.56 1.63 -2.88
C GLU A 105 -2.84 2.83 -2.00
N GLY A 106 -3.48 3.83 -2.59
CA GLY A 106 -3.89 5.05 -1.91
C GLY A 106 -4.91 4.78 -0.82
N ARG A 107 -4.80 5.50 0.30
CA ARG A 107 -5.67 5.30 1.48
C ARG A 107 -6.98 6.09 1.41
N GLY A 108 -7.05 7.10 0.56
CA GLY A 108 -8.23 7.97 0.41
C GLY A 108 -8.56 8.74 1.69
N VAL A 109 -7.55 9.15 2.46
CA VAL A 109 -7.73 9.75 3.80
C VAL A 109 -8.59 11.00 3.73
N ASP A 110 -8.38 11.91 2.79
CA ASP A 110 -9.16 13.16 2.68
C ASP A 110 -10.65 12.91 2.49
N LYS A 111 -11.01 11.79 1.83
CA LYS A 111 -12.39 11.41 1.58
C LYS A 111 -13.03 10.72 2.79
N LYS A 112 -12.25 9.92 3.52
CA LYS A 112 -12.73 9.14 4.68
C LYS A 112 -12.74 9.99 5.95
N TYR A 113 -11.66 10.74 6.17
CA TYR A 113 -11.27 11.46 7.37
C TYR A 113 -10.57 12.81 7.04
N PRO A 114 -11.30 13.82 6.52
CA PRO A 114 -10.71 15.13 6.17
C PRO A 114 -9.95 15.81 7.32
N THR A 115 -10.42 15.67 8.56
CA THR A 115 -9.76 16.27 9.73
C THR A 115 -8.49 15.52 10.10
N LEU A 116 -8.52 14.18 9.99
CA LEU A 116 -7.31 13.38 10.15
C LEU A 116 -6.25 13.78 9.12
N ALA A 117 -6.62 13.98 7.85
CA ALA A 117 -5.67 14.42 6.82
C ALA A 117 -4.96 15.72 7.20
N GLN A 118 -5.70 16.70 7.75
CA GLN A 118 -5.12 17.95 8.25
C GLN A 118 -4.21 17.72 9.47
N ALA A 119 -4.60 16.82 10.38
CA ALA A 119 -3.80 16.48 11.55
C ALA A 119 -2.49 15.78 11.19
N LEU A 120 -2.47 14.95 10.13
CA LEU A 120 -1.25 14.30 9.63
C LEU A 120 -0.24 15.31 9.06
N MET A 121 -0.73 16.42 8.47
CA MET A 121 0.14 17.51 7.99
C MET A 121 0.69 18.37 9.13
N GLU A 122 -0.03 18.48 10.25
CA GLU A 122 0.31 19.32 11.40
C GLU A 122 0.26 18.51 12.72
N PRO A 123 1.19 17.57 12.95
CA PRO A 123 1.09 16.59 14.04
C PRO A 123 1.16 17.19 15.46
N GLY A 124 1.58 18.45 15.61
CA GLY A 124 1.73 19.13 16.90
C GLY A 124 0.45 19.71 17.53
N ASP A 125 -0.70 19.64 16.84
CA ASP A 125 -1.95 20.21 17.35
C ASP A 125 -2.82 19.13 18.03
N GLU A 126 -2.71 19.01 19.36
CA GLU A 126 -3.51 18.07 20.17
C GLU A 126 -5.03 18.27 20.00
N SER A 127 -5.49 19.50 19.69
CA SER A 127 -6.91 19.75 19.47
C SER A 127 -7.42 19.09 18.19
N LYS A 128 -6.58 19.06 17.13
CA LYS A 128 -6.89 18.36 15.87
C LYS A 128 -6.89 16.84 16.05
N GLN A 129 -6.04 16.30 16.92
CA GLN A 129 -6.01 14.85 17.19
C GLN A 129 -7.34 14.36 17.79
N ILE A 130 -7.94 15.12 18.72
CA ILE A 130 -9.23 14.77 19.35
C ILE A 130 -10.39 14.82 18.34
N VAL A 131 -10.38 15.82 17.46
CA VAL A 131 -11.40 15.94 16.40
C VAL A 131 -11.22 14.84 15.36
N ALA A 132 -9.98 14.52 14.97
CA ALA A 132 -9.66 13.40 14.07
C ALA A 132 -10.09 12.05 14.66
N PHE A 133 -9.86 11.81 15.97
CA PHE A 133 -10.36 10.61 16.65
C PHE A 133 -11.88 10.47 16.51
N THR A 134 -12.61 11.55 16.78
CA THR A 134 -14.09 11.57 16.67
C THR A 134 -14.55 11.26 15.24
N GLU A 135 -13.90 11.87 14.25
CA GLU A 135 -14.19 11.65 12.83
C GLU A 135 -13.96 10.20 12.42
N VAL A 136 -12.82 9.62 12.79
CA VAL A 136 -12.50 8.21 12.54
C VAL A 136 -13.54 7.29 13.18
N MET A 137 -13.88 7.52 14.46
CA MET A 137 -14.86 6.72 15.18
C MET A 137 -16.25 6.74 14.53
N LEU A 138 -16.72 7.93 14.11
CA LEU A 138 -18.02 8.09 13.46
C LEU A 138 -18.03 7.46 12.07
N HIS A 139 -16.96 7.59 11.31
CA HIS A 139 -16.81 6.94 10.02
C HIS A 139 -16.81 5.42 10.16
N CYS A 140 -16.01 4.86 11.07
CA CYS A 140 -15.97 3.41 11.29
C CYS A 140 -17.31 2.86 11.80
N LEU A 141 -18.02 3.61 12.65
CA LEU A 141 -19.37 3.26 13.07
C LEU A 141 -20.32 3.21 11.87
N LYS A 142 -20.27 4.22 11.01
CA LYS A 142 -21.08 4.27 9.79
C LYS A 142 -20.76 3.09 8.89
N GLU A 143 -19.50 2.88 8.54
CA GLU A 143 -19.06 1.74 7.71
C GLU A 143 -19.53 0.40 8.28
N SER A 144 -19.42 0.21 9.60
CA SER A 144 -19.92 -0.98 10.27
C SER A 144 -21.44 -1.15 10.11
N LEU A 145 -22.24 -0.10 10.35
CA LEU A 145 -23.70 -0.13 10.20
C LEU A 145 -24.17 -0.47 8.77
N TYR A 146 -23.45 -0.02 7.75
CA TYR A 146 -23.80 -0.24 6.33
C TYR A 146 -23.25 -1.56 5.77
N THR A 147 -22.13 -2.05 6.30
CA THR A 147 -21.54 -3.34 5.92
C THR A 147 -22.14 -4.50 6.72
N PHE A 148 -22.87 -4.21 7.81
CA PHE A 148 -23.49 -5.19 8.67
C PHE A 148 -24.55 -6.04 7.94
N SER A 149 -24.14 -7.24 7.52
CA SER A 149 -25.01 -8.22 6.85
C SER A 149 -25.40 -9.36 7.80
N SER A 150 -26.22 -9.08 8.82
CA SER A 150 -27.02 -10.16 9.41
C SER A 150 -28.32 -10.34 8.60
N SER A 151 -29.00 -11.47 8.77
CA SER A 151 -30.23 -11.86 8.06
C SER A 151 -31.42 -10.90 8.22
N SER A 152 -31.25 -9.81 8.97
CA SER A 152 -32.17 -8.69 9.11
C SER A 152 -31.41 -7.38 8.91
N THR A 153 -31.60 -6.76 7.75
CA THR A 153 -31.02 -5.45 7.43
C THR A 153 -31.50 -4.40 8.43
N ILE A 154 -30.59 -3.62 9.01
CA ILE A 154 -30.94 -2.45 9.83
C ILE A 154 -31.58 -1.42 8.88
N GLU A 155 -32.75 -0.89 9.25
CA GLU A 155 -33.43 0.16 8.47
C GLU A 155 -32.55 1.41 8.36
N ASP A 156 -32.54 2.05 7.19
CA ASP A 156 -31.66 3.19 6.92
C ASP A 156 -31.93 4.37 7.87
N LEU A 157 -33.21 4.62 8.20
CA LEU A 157 -33.58 5.63 9.19
C LEU A 157 -32.99 5.33 10.58
N LEU A 158 -32.94 4.06 10.98
CA LEU A 158 -32.32 3.67 12.24
C LEU A 158 -30.80 3.86 12.21
N LYS A 159 -30.14 3.56 11.08
CA LYS A 159 -28.70 3.85 10.90
C LYS A 159 -28.41 5.33 11.06
N GLU A 160 -29.17 6.19 10.39
CA GLU A 160 -29.02 7.65 10.49
C GLU A 160 -29.25 8.15 11.92
N ARG A 161 -30.28 7.64 12.61
CA ARG A 161 -30.54 8.00 14.01
C ARG A 161 -29.41 7.60 14.95
N ILE A 162 -28.81 6.42 14.75
CA ILE A 162 -27.65 5.96 15.51
C ILE A 162 -26.45 6.89 15.25
N VAL A 163 -26.12 7.14 13.98
CA VAL A 163 -25.00 8.01 13.61
C VAL A 163 -25.19 9.41 14.21
N ASN A 164 -26.37 10.01 14.07
CA ASN A 164 -26.69 11.32 14.64
C ASN A 164 -26.62 11.34 16.18
N HIS A 165 -27.04 10.26 16.84
CA HIS A 165 -26.88 10.13 18.28
C HIS A 165 -25.40 10.15 18.68
N PHE A 166 -24.56 9.35 18.04
CA PHE A 166 -23.13 9.31 18.32
C PHE A 166 -22.44 10.64 18.00
N HIS A 167 -22.84 11.35 16.94
CA HIS A 167 -22.38 12.73 16.70
C HIS A 167 -22.63 13.63 17.92
N GLY A 168 -23.84 13.58 18.49
CA GLY A 168 -24.19 14.36 19.68
C GLY A 168 -23.42 13.94 20.94
N VAL A 169 -23.24 12.63 21.13
CA VAL A 169 -22.50 12.09 22.29
C VAL A 169 -21.03 12.52 22.22
N PHE A 170 -20.35 12.33 21.08
CA PHE A 170 -18.95 12.74 20.92
C PHE A 170 -18.78 14.26 21.03
N TYR A 171 -19.70 15.05 20.46
CA TYR A 171 -19.69 16.50 20.61
C TYR A 171 -19.75 16.92 22.09
N LYS A 172 -20.67 16.32 22.86
CA LYS A 172 -20.80 16.59 24.29
C LYS A 172 -19.55 16.15 25.06
N ALA A 173 -19.03 14.95 24.78
CA ALA A 173 -17.83 14.43 25.43
C ALA A 173 -16.60 15.32 25.17
N GLY A 174 -16.47 15.87 23.95
CA GLY A 174 -15.40 16.82 23.62
C GLY A 174 -15.53 18.14 24.38
N LYS A 175 -16.75 18.65 24.54
CA LYS A 175 -17.02 19.90 25.28
C LYS A 175 -16.75 19.76 26.78
N ASP A 176 -17.09 18.62 27.36
CA ASP A 176 -16.97 18.35 28.80
C ASP A 176 -15.55 17.89 29.19
N GLU A 177 -14.56 17.97 28.28
CA GLU A 177 -13.18 17.44 28.38
C GLU A 177 -13.04 15.93 28.65
N ASN A 178 -14.15 15.24 28.91
CA ASN A 178 -14.24 13.79 29.12
C ASN A 178 -13.72 12.97 27.92
N LEU A 179 -13.72 13.53 26.70
CA LEU A 179 -13.19 12.85 25.52
C LEU A 179 -11.67 12.67 25.61
N LYS A 180 -10.94 13.62 26.22
CA LYS A 180 -9.51 13.44 26.49
C LYS A 180 -9.28 12.27 27.42
N ASP A 181 -10.08 12.15 28.48
CA ASP A 181 -10.01 11.00 29.40
C ASP A 181 -10.33 9.67 28.71
N ILE A 182 -11.30 9.64 27.79
CA ILE A 182 -11.63 8.44 27.00
C ILE A 182 -10.45 8.05 26.08
N VAL A 183 -9.86 9.03 25.39
CA VAL A 183 -8.71 8.82 24.49
C VAL A 183 -7.42 8.45 25.26
N LEU A 184 -7.16 9.12 26.39
CA LEU A 184 -5.94 8.96 27.19
C LEU A 184 -5.95 7.70 28.07
N ARG A 185 -7.10 7.28 28.62
CA ARG A 185 -7.18 6.05 29.41
C ARG A 185 -6.82 4.81 28.61
N GLU A 186 -7.11 4.81 27.31
CA GLU A 186 -6.86 3.67 26.42
C GLU A 186 -5.49 3.71 25.73
N LYS A 187 -4.86 4.90 25.64
CA LYS A 187 -3.47 5.06 25.20
C LYS A 187 -2.46 4.39 26.16
N ASN A 188 -2.81 4.25 27.45
CA ASN A 188 -1.95 3.59 28.44
C ASN A 188 -2.03 2.05 28.38
N GLU A 189 -2.98 1.47 27.65
CA GLU A 189 -3.20 0.02 27.56
C GLU A 189 -2.91 -0.56 26.15
N SER A 190 -2.76 0.28 25.12
CA SER A 190 -2.51 -0.16 23.74
C SER A 190 -1.50 0.72 22.99
N ALA A 191 -0.67 0.11 22.14
CA ALA A 191 0.29 0.80 21.25
C ALA A 191 -0.38 1.48 20.03
N ASN A 192 -1.69 1.71 20.08
CA ASN A 192 -2.50 2.27 18.99
C ASN A 192 -2.93 3.70 19.35
N ILE A 193 -2.92 4.59 18.35
CA ILE A 193 -3.27 6.02 18.52
C ILE A 193 -4.80 6.19 18.60
N VAL A 194 -5.55 5.33 17.92
CA VAL A 194 -7.02 5.24 17.95
C VAL A 194 -7.41 3.86 18.48
N SER A 195 -7.96 3.80 19.69
CA SER A 195 -8.57 2.60 20.26
C SER A 195 -10.10 2.68 20.18
N LEU A 196 -10.77 1.52 20.17
CA LEU A 196 -12.23 1.45 20.26
C LEU A 196 -12.65 1.57 21.73
N PRO A 197 -13.35 2.65 22.15
CA PRO A 197 -13.73 2.80 23.54
C PRO A 197 -14.97 1.98 23.87
N GLU A 198 -14.80 0.67 24.05
CA GLU A 198 -15.87 -0.31 24.10
C GLU A 198 -16.95 0.05 25.14
N ASN A 199 -16.56 0.41 26.36
CA ASN A 199 -17.51 0.75 27.42
C ASN A 199 -18.33 2.00 27.08
N PHE A 200 -17.67 3.02 26.53
CA PHE A 200 -18.32 4.22 26.07
C PHE A 200 -19.28 3.92 24.90
N MET A 201 -18.85 3.14 23.92
CA MET A 201 -19.71 2.78 22.78
C MET A 201 -20.92 1.96 23.24
N ARG A 202 -20.71 0.92 24.06
CA ARG A 202 -21.77 0.03 24.58
C ARG A 202 -22.82 0.77 25.40
N SER A 203 -22.42 1.72 26.23
CA SER A 203 -23.34 2.54 27.02
C SER A 203 -24.21 3.44 26.13
N ASN A 204 -23.62 4.04 25.10
CA ASN A 204 -24.33 4.91 24.16
C ASN A 204 -25.15 4.16 23.09
N PHE A 205 -24.93 2.85 22.92
CA PHE A 205 -25.82 1.99 22.13
C PHE A 205 -27.09 1.55 22.89
N GLN A 206 -27.15 1.67 24.22
CA GLN A 206 -28.29 1.19 25.01
C GLN A 206 -29.66 1.71 24.55
N PRO A 207 -29.82 3.00 24.14
CA PRO A 207 -31.10 3.51 23.66
C PRO A 207 -31.65 2.78 22.43
N PHE A 208 -30.80 2.09 21.67
CA PHE A 208 -31.16 1.39 20.43
C PHE A 208 -31.26 -0.12 20.60
N LYS A 209 -30.97 -0.66 21.79
CA LYS A 209 -30.84 -2.11 22.03
C LYS A 209 -32.07 -2.91 21.64
N SER A 210 -33.27 -2.36 21.82
CA SER A 210 -34.53 -3.02 21.44
C SER A 210 -34.88 -2.88 19.95
N MET A 211 -34.27 -1.92 19.25
CA MET A 211 -34.47 -1.64 17.83
C MET A 211 -33.45 -2.36 16.94
N LEU A 212 -32.31 -2.75 17.52
CA LEU A 212 -31.30 -3.55 16.86
C LEU A 212 -31.68 -5.04 16.91
N PRO A 213 -31.40 -5.81 15.84
CA PRO A 213 -31.56 -7.27 15.91
C PRO A 213 -30.71 -7.89 17.03
N ARG A 214 -31.14 -9.04 17.54
CA ARG A 214 -30.56 -9.66 18.75
C ARG A 214 -29.07 -9.95 18.57
N GLY A 215 -28.24 -9.53 19.54
CA GLY A 215 -26.80 -9.80 19.57
C GLY A 215 -25.94 -8.85 18.73
N ASN A 216 -26.53 -7.80 18.13
CA ASN A 216 -25.85 -7.01 17.11
C ASN A 216 -24.89 -5.93 17.59
N ILE A 217 -24.95 -5.47 18.85
CA ILE A 217 -24.02 -4.42 19.32
C ILE A 217 -22.58 -4.94 19.24
N ASP A 218 -22.32 -6.16 19.71
CA ASP A 218 -20.99 -6.79 19.63
C ASP A 218 -20.50 -6.90 18.19
N SER A 219 -21.37 -7.34 17.29
CA SER A 219 -21.02 -7.49 15.88
C SER A 219 -20.77 -6.15 15.18
N LEU A 220 -21.50 -5.09 15.56
CA LEU A 220 -21.24 -3.74 15.07
C LEU A 220 -19.88 -3.23 15.58
N LEU A 221 -19.55 -3.43 16.85
CA LEU A 221 -18.26 -3.06 17.42
C LEU A 221 -17.11 -3.81 16.75
N ILE A 222 -17.24 -5.13 16.59
CA ILE A 222 -16.28 -5.96 15.83
C ILE A 222 -16.15 -5.48 14.38
N GLY A 223 -17.27 -5.08 13.76
CA GLY A 223 -17.30 -4.53 12.41
C GLY A 223 -16.54 -3.21 12.25
N MET A 224 -16.34 -2.45 13.33
CA MET A 224 -15.56 -1.21 13.32
C MET A 224 -14.05 -1.46 13.33
N LEU A 225 -13.58 -2.56 13.93
CA LEU A 225 -12.16 -2.84 14.14
C LEU A 225 -11.31 -2.76 12.86
N PRO A 226 -11.73 -3.33 11.71
CA PRO A 226 -10.99 -3.19 10.45
C PRO A 226 -10.71 -1.75 10.01
N CYS A 227 -11.69 -0.87 10.20
CA CYS A 227 -11.59 0.53 9.84
C CYS A 227 -10.67 1.29 10.80
N ILE A 228 -10.74 0.95 12.09
CA ILE A 228 -9.87 1.50 13.14
C ILE A 228 -8.41 1.05 12.92
N GLU A 229 -8.20 -0.23 12.58
CA GLU A 229 -6.88 -0.77 12.22
C GLU A 229 -6.30 -0.05 11.00
N GLU A 230 -7.09 0.19 9.95
CA GLU A 230 -6.65 0.96 8.78
C GLU A 230 -6.24 2.39 9.13
N ALA A 231 -7.04 3.08 9.96
CA ALA A 231 -6.73 4.44 10.40
C ALA A 231 -5.44 4.49 11.22
N ASN A 232 -5.26 3.55 12.16
CA ASN A 232 -4.03 3.45 12.95
C ASN A 232 -2.79 3.20 12.07
N SER A 233 -2.85 2.24 11.16
CA SER A 233 -1.75 2.00 10.23
C SER A 233 -1.45 3.23 9.39
N THR A 234 -2.46 4.00 9.00
CA THR A 234 -2.26 5.25 8.24
C THR A 234 -1.56 6.32 9.08
N ILE A 235 -1.93 6.47 10.36
CA ILE A 235 -1.30 7.45 11.24
C ILE A 235 0.17 7.10 11.48
N LYS A 236 0.46 5.81 11.68
CA LYS A 236 1.82 5.30 11.92
C LYS A 236 2.72 5.40 10.68
N LEU A 237 2.16 5.24 9.48
CA LEU A 237 2.91 5.44 8.24
C LEU A 237 3.33 6.90 7.98
N ASN A 238 2.86 7.87 8.78
CA ASN A 238 3.06 9.30 8.48
C ASN A 238 4.49 9.79 8.72
N ASP A 239 5.23 9.14 9.61
CA ASP A 239 6.65 9.38 9.87
C ASP A 239 7.57 8.36 9.19
N ASP A 240 6.99 7.53 8.31
CA ASP A 240 7.73 6.56 7.52
C ASP A 240 8.21 7.10 6.19
N SER A 241 9.40 6.64 5.79
CA SER A 241 9.96 6.91 4.47
C SER A 241 10.30 5.62 3.73
N PHE A 242 10.06 5.65 2.42
CA PHE A 242 10.30 4.53 1.52
C PHE A 242 11.33 4.89 0.47
N LYS A 243 12.23 3.95 0.21
CA LYS A 243 13.13 3.94 -0.95
C LYS A 243 12.92 2.67 -1.73
N LEU A 244 12.77 2.78 -3.04
CA LEU A 244 12.68 1.63 -3.93
C LEU A 244 13.81 1.69 -4.95
N ILE A 245 14.56 0.60 -5.05
CA ILE A 245 15.60 0.38 -6.04
C ILE A 245 15.18 -0.77 -6.94
N SER A 246 15.27 -0.58 -8.26
CA SER A 246 15.06 -1.68 -9.19
C SER A 246 16.13 -1.76 -10.25
N THR A 247 16.52 -2.99 -10.60
CA THR A 247 17.42 -3.30 -11.71
C THR A 247 16.63 -3.99 -12.83
N LEU A 248 16.66 -3.44 -14.05
CA LEU A 248 15.96 -4.01 -15.20
C LEU A 248 16.92 -4.51 -16.30
N PRO A 249 16.70 -5.70 -16.88
CA PRO A 249 17.55 -6.20 -17.97
C PRO A 249 17.52 -5.30 -19.20
N GLY A 250 18.69 -4.97 -19.73
CA GLY A 250 18.83 -4.21 -20.97
C GLY A 250 18.81 -2.70 -20.75
N ARG A 251 18.39 -1.95 -21.77
CA ARG A 251 18.37 -0.49 -21.73
C ARG A 251 17.00 0.00 -21.29
N VAL A 252 16.94 0.78 -20.20
CA VAL A 252 15.74 1.51 -19.78
C VAL A 252 15.36 2.53 -20.85
N PHE A 253 14.09 2.55 -21.26
CA PHE A 253 13.57 3.52 -22.22
C PHE A 253 12.35 4.30 -21.72
N MET A 254 11.77 3.90 -20.59
CA MET A 254 10.65 4.57 -19.94
C MET A 254 10.73 4.34 -18.44
N SER A 255 10.58 5.39 -17.64
CA SER A 255 10.40 5.30 -16.20
C SER A 255 9.89 6.62 -15.62
N ASN A 256 9.24 6.54 -14.46
CA ASN A 256 8.94 7.68 -13.59
C ASN A 256 9.87 7.77 -12.36
N SER A 257 11.06 7.16 -12.41
CA SER A 257 12.02 7.19 -11.29
C SER A 257 12.63 8.57 -11.08
N ASP A 258 13.01 8.85 -9.84
CA ASP A 258 13.69 10.10 -9.47
C ASP A 258 15.10 10.16 -10.07
N SER A 259 15.75 8.99 -10.19
CA SER A 259 17.04 8.87 -10.85
C SER A 259 17.22 7.53 -11.56
N VAL A 260 18.12 7.53 -12.55
CA VAL A 260 18.50 6.35 -13.34
C VAL A 260 20.01 6.30 -13.48
N TYR A 261 20.62 5.18 -13.07
CA TYR A 261 22.04 4.88 -13.22
C TYR A 261 22.20 3.60 -14.03
N SER A 262 22.45 3.72 -15.33
CA SER A 262 22.52 2.58 -16.26
C SER A 262 21.19 1.81 -16.31
N ASP A 263 21.12 0.67 -15.64
CA ASP A 263 20.00 -0.27 -15.54
C ASP A 263 19.32 -0.25 -14.16
N THR A 264 19.86 0.55 -13.23
CA THR A 264 19.33 0.73 -11.88
C THR A 264 18.50 2.01 -11.81
N LEU A 265 17.30 1.90 -11.25
CA LEU A 265 16.34 2.99 -11.06
C LEU A 265 16.04 3.18 -9.57
N LEU A 266 15.85 4.42 -9.13
CA LEU A 266 15.58 4.77 -7.74
C LEU A 266 14.35 5.67 -7.60
N TRP A 267 13.50 5.35 -6.62
CA TRP A 267 12.38 6.16 -6.17
C TRP A 267 12.49 6.41 -4.66
N SER A 268 12.10 7.60 -4.21
CA SER A 268 11.91 7.95 -2.81
C SER A 268 10.51 8.54 -2.63
N PHE A 269 9.75 8.03 -1.67
CA PHE A 269 8.38 8.46 -1.43
C PHE A 269 7.99 8.25 0.03
N ASP A 270 6.96 8.93 0.49
CA ASP A 270 6.39 8.83 1.84
C ASP A 270 4.86 8.74 1.80
N LEU A 271 4.20 8.71 2.96
CA LEU A 271 2.74 8.63 3.02
C LEU A 271 2.06 9.73 2.19
N LYS A 272 2.61 10.94 2.10
CA LYS A 272 2.00 12.07 1.39
C LYS A 272 1.82 11.79 -0.10
N ASP A 273 2.70 10.96 -0.67
CA ASP A 273 2.62 10.54 -2.07
C ASP A 273 1.49 9.55 -2.35
N PHE A 274 0.99 8.86 -1.32
CA PHE A 274 -0.12 7.89 -1.43
C PHE A 274 -1.22 8.04 -0.37
N THR A 275 -1.36 9.23 0.23
CA THR A 275 -2.41 9.52 1.21
C THR A 275 -3.79 9.31 0.60
N ASN A 276 -3.98 9.76 -0.65
CA ASN A 276 -5.27 9.73 -1.32
C ASN A 276 -5.25 8.82 -2.54
N ASP A 277 -4.49 9.22 -3.55
CA ASP A 277 -4.31 8.45 -4.77
C ASP A 277 -3.21 7.40 -4.59
N SER A 278 -3.21 6.40 -5.47
CA SER A 278 -2.17 5.36 -5.40
C SER A 278 -0.86 5.87 -6.01
N TYR A 279 0.26 5.57 -5.37
CA TYR A 279 1.58 5.87 -5.92
C TYR A 279 2.06 4.72 -6.81
N ALA A 280 2.28 5.00 -8.09
CA ALA A 280 2.71 4.01 -9.07
C ALA A 280 4.21 4.12 -9.34
N VAL A 281 4.90 2.99 -9.30
CA VAL A 281 6.31 2.81 -9.68
C VAL A 281 6.33 2.09 -11.01
N GLU A 282 6.78 2.78 -12.05
CA GLU A 282 6.72 2.30 -13.43
C GLU A 282 8.08 2.40 -14.10
N ALA A 283 8.49 1.30 -14.73
CA ALA A 283 9.70 1.28 -15.54
C ALA A 283 9.59 0.23 -16.65
N ALA A 284 10.22 0.51 -17.79
CA ALA A 284 10.35 -0.44 -18.88
C ALA A 284 11.74 -0.40 -19.51
N SER A 285 12.24 -1.59 -19.83
CA SER A 285 13.53 -1.80 -20.47
C SER A 285 13.41 -2.72 -21.68
N ILE A 286 14.41 -2.65 -22.55
CA ILE A 286 14.45 -3.43 -23.79
C ILE A 286 15.83 -4.06 -24.00
N ILE A 287 15.82 -5.33 -24.42
CA ILE A 287 16.99 -6.03 -24.92
C ILE A 287 16.80 -6.25 -26.41
N TYR A 288 17.72 -5.72 -27.22
CA TYR A 288 17.75 -5.98 -28.66
C TYR A 288 18.54 -7.25 -28.97
N TYR A 289 18.22 -7.89 -30.09
CA TYR A 289 18.95 -9.02 -30.65
C TYR A 289 19.66 -8.63 -31.95
N PRO A 290 20.83 -7.96 -31.89
CA PRO A 290 21.55 -7.48 -33.08
C PRO A 290 21.75 -8.57 -34.14
N GLN A 291 22.07 -9.80 -33.74
CA GLN A 291 22.27 -10.91 -34.68
C GLN A 291 21.00 -11.27 -35.45
N LYS A 292 19.82 -11.21 -34.81
CA LYS A 292 18.54 -11.47 -35.49
C LYS A 292 18.19 -10.33 -36.45
N ILE A 293 18.46 -9.10 -36.04
CA ILE A 293 18.28 -7.90 -36.87
C ILE A 293 19.17 -7.98 -38.11
N GLN A 294 20.46 -8.26 -37.92
CA GLN A 294 21.44 -8.41 -39.01
C GLN A 294 21.06 -9.54 -39.98
N LYS A 295 20.65 -10.71 -39.47
CA LYS A 295 20.18 -11.82 -40.32
C LYS A 295 18.94 -11.44 -41.13
N ALA A 296 17.97 -10.75 -40.52
CA ALA A 296 16.77 -10.31 -41.23
C ALA A 296 17.10 -9.28 -42.32
N ILE A 297 18.00 -8.33 -42.06
CA ILE A 297 18.49 -7.38 -43.07
C ILE A 297 19.16 -8.13 -44.22
N LEU A 298 20.04 -9.10 -43.92
CA LEU A 298 20.73 -9.89 -44.94
C LEU A 298 19.75 -10.67 -45.82
N VAL A 299 18.81 -11.40 -45.21
CA VAL A 299 17.78 -12.18 -45.93
C VAL A 299 16.91 -11.25 -46.77
N GLY A 300 16.47 -10.12 -46.20
CA GLY A 300 15.69 -9.11 -46.93
C GLY A 300 16.42 -8.58 -48.16
N THR A 301 17.70 -8.24 -48.02
CA THR A 301 18.53 -7.76 -49.14
C THR A 301 18.67 -8.82 -50.24
N ILE A 302 18.91 -10.09 -49.88
CA ILE A 302 18.98 -11.20 -50.87
C ILE A 302 17.65 -11.35 -51.60
N LEU A 303 16.52 -11.27 -50.89
CA LEU A 303 15.18 -11.37 -51.47
C LEU A 303 14.92 -10.25 -52.48
N ILE A 304 15.27 -9.01 -52.12
CA ILE A 304 15.14 -7.84 -53.02
C ILE A 304 16.01 -8.03 -54.27
N LEU A 305 17.28 -8.43 -54.10
CA LEU A 305 18.19 -8.67 -55.23
C LEU A 305 17.66 -9.79 -56.14
N PHE A 306 17.11 -10.85 -55.57
CA PHE A 306 16.52 -11.95 -56.34
C PHE A 306 15.29 -11.51 -57.14
N VAL A 307 14.40 -10.71 -56.55
CA VAL A 307 13.23 -10.14 -57.26
C VAL A 307 13.68 -9.20 -58.38
N LEU A 308 14.65 -8.32 -58.13
CA LEU A 308 15.21 -7.44 -59.15
C LEU A 308 15.84 -8.24 -60.29
N PHE A 309 16.56 -9.32 -59.99
CA PHE A 309 17.11 -10.23 -60.99
C PHE A 309 16.01 -10.87 -61.86
N LEU A 310 14.92 -11.35 -61.27
CA LEU A 310 13.79 -11.91 -62.02
C LEU A 310 13.12 -10.87 -62.92
N ILE A 311 12.95 -9.64 -62.44
CA ILE A 311 12.39 -8.52 -63.24
C ILE A 311 13.31 -8.19 -64.41
N ALA A 312 14.62 -8.06 -64.17
CA ALA A 312 15.61 -7.77 -65.20
C ALA A 312 15.63 -8.87 -66.27
N LYS A 313 15.60 -10.15 -65.85
CA LYS A 313 15.54 -11.28 -66.79
C LYS A 313 14.26 -11.27 -67.63
N ARG A 314 13.11 -10.89 -67.07
CA ARG A 314 11.85 -10.77 -67.81
C ARG A 314 11.88 -9.67 -68.86
N LYS A 315 12.51 -8.53 -68.56
CA LYS A 315 12.67 -7.42 -69.52
C LYS A 315 13.67 -7.72 -70.63
N ALA A 316 14.64 -8.62 -70.41
CA ALA A 316 15.62 -9.00 -71.42
C ALA A 316 15.10 -10.06 -72.43
N ILE A 317 13.92 -10.65 -72.16
CA ILE A 317 13.29 -11.70 -73.00
C ILE A 317 12.14 -11.11 -73.86
N LEU A 318 11.75 -9.86 -73.61
CA LEU A 318 10.77 -9.07 -74.37
C LEU A 318 11.50 -8.11 -75.32
#